data_AF-A0A261SSQ6-F1
#
_entry.id   AF-A0A261SSQ6-F1
#
_cell.length_a   1.000
_cell.length_b   1.000
_cell.length_c   1.000
_cell.angle_alpha   90.00
_cell.angle_beta   90.00
_cell.angle_gamma   90.00
#
_symmetry.space_group_name_H-M   'P 1'
#
loop_
_entity.id
_entity.type
_entity.pdbx_description
1 polymer ?
#
loop_
_entity_poly.entity_id
_entity_poly.type
_entity_poly.pdbx_seq_one_letter_code
_entity_poly.pdbx_strand_id
1 'polypeptide(L)'
;MARRNQENAECPAATDVTVVRKIPFVELVELLEFNRLRFDVVGSSKRSALLGVQEWQCGVCDEQASPPDGVYVCSTVEALQKAVLPPDDTQLQIDLSSKRRIKLRALKAHARGGSPRPTSLRVDVQALISKVLVPAQAPAHLFEIVKHVVVSRLWVEVARV
;
A
#
# COMPACT_ATOMS: atom_id res chain seq x y z
N MET A 1 42.59 -7.46 -29.21
CA MET A 1 42.83 -7.02 -27.82
C MET A 1 41.49 -6.95 -27.11
N ALA A 2 41.24 -7.87 -26.19
CA ALA A 2 40.08 -7.88 -25.31
C ALA A 2 40.38 -7.11 -24.03
N ARG A 3 39.43 -6.32 -23.52
CA ARG A 3 39.22 -5.91 -22.09
C ARG A 3 38.02 -4.96 -22.06
N ARG A 4 36.83 -5.52 -21.80
CA ARG A 4 36.11 -5.50 -20.51
C ARG A 4 35.40 -4.16 -20.25
N ASN A 5 34.19 -4.05 -20.80
CA ASN A 5 33.13 -3.27 -20.19
C ASN A 5 32.81 -3.94 -18.85
N GLN A 6 33.18 -3.28 -17.76
CA GLN A 6 32.69 -3.61 -16.43
C GLN A 6 31.57 -2.62 -16.17
N GLU A 7 30.38 -2.96 -16.67
CA GLU A 7 29.14 -2.34 -16.23
C GLU A 7 29.06 -2.51 -14.72
N ASN A 8 29.23 -1.40 -14.01
CA ASN A 8 28.72 -1.27 -12.66
C ASN A 8 27.22 -1.53 -12.77
N ALA A 9 26.80 -2.72 -12.37
CA ALA A 9 25.42 -3.02 -12.05
C ALA A 9 25.06 -2.19 -10.80
N GLU A 10 24.76 -0.92 -11.06
CA GLU A 10 24.15 -0.02 -10.09
C GLU A 10 22.81 -0.66 -9.72
N CYS A 11 22.75 -1.23 -8.52
CA CYS A 11 21.49 -1.70 -7.95
C CYS A 11 20.51 -0.52 -8.02
N PRO A 12 19.36 -0.64 -8.70
CA PRO A 12 18.43 0.47 -8.78
C PRO A 12 18.06 0.84 -7.34
N ALA A 13 18.23 2.13 -7.03
CA ALA A 13 17.98 2.69 -5.72
C ALA A 13 16.65 2.14 -5.16
N ALA A 14 16.66 1.68 -3.91
CA ALA A 14 15.56 1.00 -3.22
C ALA A 14 14.26 1.83 -3.09
N THR A 15 14.19 3.00 -3.72
CA THR A 15 13.05 3.92 -3.79
C THR A 15 11.94 3.45 -4.72
N ASP A 16 12.23 2.62 -5.73
CA ASP A 16 11.25 2.22 -6.75
C ASP A 16 10.66 0.80 -6.55
N VAL A 17 10.72 0.29 -5.32
CA VAL A 17 10.14 -1.02 -5.01
C VAL A 17 8.62 -0.93 -5.10
N THR A 18 8.06 -1.53 -6.15
CA THR A 18 6.61 -1.66 -6.29
C THR A 18 6.07 -2.58 -5.21
N VAL A 19 4.91 -2.20 -4.66
CA VAL A 19 4.23 -2.94 -3.61
C VAL A 19 2.76 -3.05 -3.94
N VAL A 20 2.18 -4.17 -3.56
CA VAL A 20 0.78 -4.48 -3.82
C VAL A 20 0.10 -4.91 -2.53
N ARG A 21 -1.17 -4.54 -2.40
CA ARG A 21 -2.01 -4.97 -1.28
C ARG A 21 -3.36 -5.44 -1.80
N LYS A 22 -3.73 -6.66 -1.41
CA LYS A 22 -5.10 -7.16 -1.58
C LYS A 22 -6.04 -6.32 -0.72
N ILE A 23 -7.11 -5.82 -1.30
CA ILE A 23 -8.08 -4.96 -0.61
C ILE A 23 -9.51 -5.49 -0.82
N PRO A 24 -10.33 -5.62 0.23
CA PRO A 24 -11.76 -5.86 0.08
C PRO A 24 -12.43 -4.70 -0.68
N PHE A 25 -13.46 -4.99 -1.48
CA PHE A 25 -14.13 -3.95 -2.27
C PHE A 25 -14.69 -2.81 -1.39
N VAL A 26 -15.25 -3.13 -0.22
CA VAL A 26 -15.75 -2.11 0.73
C VAL A 26 -14.62 -1.21 1.22
N GLU A 27 -13.46 -1.77 1.52
CA GLU A 27 -12.30 -0.99 1.95
C GLU A 27 -11.73 -0.13 0.82
N LEU A 28 -11.78 -0.61 -0.44
CA LEU A 28 -11.42 0.19 -1.60
C LEU A 28 -12.34 1.41 -1.75
N VAL A 29 -13.67 1.21 -1.65
CA VAL A 29 -14.64 2.31 -1.71
C VAL A 29 -14.38 3.31 -0.60
N GLU A 30 -14.17 2.85 0.64
CA GLU A 30 -13.87 3.74 1.77
C GLU A 30 -12.56 4.50 1.58
N LEU A 31 -11.51 3.85 1.05
CA LEU A 31 -10.23 4.47 0.76
C LEU A 31 -10.40 5.60 -0.25
N LEU A 32 -11.14 5.35 -1.35
CA LEU A 32 -11.39 6.30 -2.42
C LEU A 32 -12.33 7.45 -1.99
N GLU A 33 -13.35 7.16 -1.20
CA GLU A 33 -14.36 8.14 -0.80
C GLU A 33 -13.86 9.03 0.35
N PHE A 34 -13.20 8.43 1.34
CA PHE A 34 -12.82 9.13 2.56
C PHE A 34 -11.33 9.48 2.63
N ASN A 35 -10.54 9.09 1.64
CA ASN A 35 -9.08 9.27 1.62
C ASN A 35 -8.44 8.71 2.90
N ARG A 36 -8.88 7.51 3.32
CA ARG A 36 -8.48 6.87 4.58
C ARG A 36 -7.91 5.47 4.36
N LEU A 37 -6.68 5.29 4.82
CA LEU A 37 -6.00 4.00 4.83
C LEU A 37 -6.20 3.32 6.18
N ARG A 38 -6.84 2.14 6.19
CA ARG A 38 -7.12 1.39 7.42
C ARG A 38 -5.89 0.63 7.90
N PHE A 39 -5.72 0.57 9.21
CA PHE A 39 -4.69 -0.23 9.86
C PHE A 39 -5.33 -1.34 10.68
N ASP A 40 -4.69 -2.51 10.68
CA ASP A 40 -5.03 -3.59 11.58
C ASP A 40 -4.62 -3.19 13.00
N VAL A 41 -5.59 -3.19 13.91
CA VAL A 41 -5.38 -2.80 15.31
C VAL A 41 -4.61 -3.90 16.02
N VAL A 42 -3.37 -3.63 16.42
CA VAL A 42 -2.53 -4.58 17.15
C VAL A 42 -2.77 -4.42 18.65
N GLY A 43 -3.51 -5.35 19.26
CA GLY A 43 -3.54 -5.60 20.72
C GLY A 43 -3.90 -4.41 21.63
N SER A 44 -4.89 -4.60 22.51
CA SER A 44 -5.43 -3.57 23.41
C SER A 44 -4.50 -3.06 24.53
N SER A 45 -3.20 -3.41 24.52
CA SER A 45 -2.27 -2.94 25.55
C SER A 45 -2.09 -1.43 25.43
N LYS A 46 -2.76 -0.67 26.31
CA LYS A 46 -2.74 0.81 26.37
C LYS A 46 -1.34 1.42 26.46
N ARG A 47 -0.31 0.61 26.76
CA ARG A 47 1.10 1.01 26.85
C ARG A 47 1.89 0.83 25.56
N SER A 48 1.33 0.16 24.55
CA SER A 48 1.99 0.00 23.26
C SER A 48 1.98 1.31 22.49
N ALA A 49 3.16 1.72 22.03
CA ALA A 49 3.32 2.81 21.07
C ALA A 49 2.77 2.43 19.68
N LEU A 50 2.59 1.15 19.38
CA LEU A 50 2.03 0.70 18.11
C LEU A 50 0.52 0.91 18.09
N LEU A 51 0.06 1.77 17.18
CA LEU A 51 -1.35 2.09 16.95
C LEU A 51 -2.00 1.10 15.99
N GLY A 52 -1.26 0.72 14.94
CA GLY A 52 -1.72 -0.25 13.96
C GLY A 52 -0.64 -0.62 12.96
N VAL A 53 -0.89 -1.71 12.23
CA VAL A 53 0.01 -2.24 11.20
C VAL A 53 -0.79 -2.46 9.92
N GLN A 54 -0.15 -2.26 8.78
CA GLN A 54 -0.67 -2.65 7.49
C GLN A 54 0.43 -3.37 6.71
N GLU A 55 0.13 -4.58 6.23
CA GLU A 55 1.07 -5.37 5.44
C GLU A 55 0.86 -5.16 3.95
N TRP A 56 1.97 -5.00 3.22
CA TRP A 56 2.00 -4.97 1.76
C TRP A 56 3.01 -6.00 1.25
N GLN A 57 2.76 -6.51 0.05
CA GLN A 57 3.63 -7.47 -0.61
C GLN A 57 4.52 -6.70 -1.60
N CYS A 58 5.81 -7.00 -1.63
CA CYS A 58 6.68 -6.46 -2.67
C CYS A 58 6.31 -7.11 -4.00
N GLY A 59 5.86 -6.29 -4.94
CA GLY A 59 5.67 -6.70 -6.33
C GLY A 59 7.04 -6.78 -6.98
N VAL A 60 7.55 -7.98 -7.21
CA VAL A 60 8.31 -8.19 -8.43
C VAL A 60 7.22 -8.52 -9.44
N CYS A 61 7.06 -7.70 -10.48
CA CYS A 61 6.17 -7.97 -11.61
C CYS A 61 6.66 -9.19 -12.42
N ASP A 62 6.92 -10.31 -11.76
CA ASP A 62 7.13 -11.59 -12.42
C ASP A 62 5.75 -12.16 -12.72
N GLU A 63 5.52 -12.45 -13.99
CA GLU A 63 4.36 -13.14 -14.56
C GLU A 63 4.11 -14.56 -13.96
N GLN A 64 4.85 -14.94 -12.90
CA GLN A 64 4.67 -16.14 -12.11
C GLN A 64 4.12 -15.89 -10.69
N ALA A 65 3.84 -14.65 -10.28
CA ALA A 65 3.07 -14.42 -9.07
C ALA A 65 1.67 -15.02 -9.26
N SER A 66 1.24 -15.87 -8.33
CA SER A 66 -0.06 -16.55 -8.38
C SER A 66 -1.18 -15.57 -8.79
N PRO A 67 -2.11 -15.98 -9.66
CA PRO A 67 -3.13 -15.09 -10.18
C PRO A 67 -3.85 -14.42 -9.00
N PRO A 68 -4.10 -13.11 -9.07
CA PRO A 68 -4.70 -12.40 -7.96
C PRO A 68 -6.05 -13.07 -7.64
N ASP A 69 -6.27 -13.35 -6.37
CA ASP A 69 -7.49 -13.98 -5.87
C ASP A 69 -8.49 -12.92 -5.34
N GLY A 70 -8.29 -11.66 -5.72
CA GLY A 70 -9.11 -10.50 -5.35
C GLY A 70 -8.60 -9.22 -5.98
N VAL A 71 -9.14 -8.07 -5.55
CA VAL A 71 -8.70 -6.75 -6.04
C VAL A 71 -7.43 -6.33 -5.30
N TYR A 72 -6.46 -5.78 -6.04
CA TYR A 72 -5.21 -5.28 -5.48
C TYR A 72 -5.01 -3.81 -5.84
N VAL A 73 -4.46 -3.06 -4.88
CA VAL A 73 -3.92 -1.72 -5.12
C VAL A 73 -2.41 -1.79 -5.23
N CYS A 74 -1.87 -1.15 -6.26
CA CYS A 74 -0.43 -1.02 -6.48
C CYS A 74 0.04 0.35 -5.99
N SER A 75 1.22 0.37 -5.41
CA SER A 75 1.91 1.56 -4.91
C SER A 75 3.42 1.35 -4.99
N THR A 76 4.20 2.31 -4.49
CA THR A 76 5.63 2.16 -4.23
C THR A 76 5.92 2.43 -2.76
N VAL A 77 7.08 1.97 -2.27
CA VAL A 77 7.51 2.28 -0.90
C VAL A 77 7.59 3.80 -0.66
N GLU A 78 8.09 4.54 -1.65
CA GLU A 78 8.17 6.00 -1.59
C GLU A 78 6.78 6.66 -1.55
N ALA A 79 5.85 6.19 -2.39
CA ALA A 79 4.47 6.67 -2.39
C ALA A 79 3.80 6.42 -1.03
N LEU A 80 3.99 5.25 -0.42
CA LEU A 80 3.49 4.97 0.94
C LEU A 80 4.04 5.95 1.99
N GLN A 81 5.32 6.33 1.86
CA GLN A 81 5.94 7.24 2.82
C GLN A 81 5.46 8.69 2.65
N LYS A 82 5.22 9.13 1.41
CA LYS A 82 4.85 10.51 1.08
C LYS A 82 3.35 10.76 1.12
N ALA A 83 2.55 9.80 0.68
CA ALA A 83 1.12 9.95 0.52
C ALA A 83 0.36 9.78 1.83
N VAL A 84 0.92 9.09 2.83
CA VAL A 84 0.25 8.92 4.12
C VAL A 84 0.49 10.14 4.98
N LEU A 85 -0.60 10.74 5.48
CA LEU A 85 -0.63 11.99 6.21
C LEU A 85 -0.98 11.73 7.68
N PRO A 86 0.00 11.33 8.50
CA PRO A 86 -0.24 11.08 9.92
C PRO A 86 -0.50 12.41 10.65
N PRO A 87 -1.33 12.41 11.71
CA PRO A 87 -1.46 13.56 12.61
C PRO A 87 -0.16 13.78 13.40
N ASP A 88 0.00 14.96 14.00
CA ASP A 88 1.22 15.38 14.73
C ASP A 88 1.65 14.41 15.86
N ASP A 89 0.71 13.65 16.43
CA ASP A 89 0.97 12.68 17.49
C ASP A 89 1.29 11.27 16.98
N THR A 90 1.41 11.08 15.67
CA THR A 90 1.65 9.80 15.01
C THR A 90 2.87 9.84 14.11
N GLN A 91 3.74 8.84 14.24
CA GLN A 91 4.88 8.60 13.37
C GLN A 91 4.61 7.38 12.49
N LEU A 92 5.07 7.45 11.24
CA LEU A 92 5.04 6.32 10.31
C LEU A 92 6.41 5.66 10.24
N GLN A 93 6.41 4.34 10.37
CA GLN A 93 7.59 3.52 10.16
C GLN A 93 7.29 2.48 9.09
N ILE A 94 8.17 2.37 8.09
CA ILE A 94 8.10 1.32 7.07
C ILE A 94 9.23 0.34 7.34
N ASP A 95 8.87 -0.88 7.71
CA ASP A 95 9.81 -1.97 7.89
C ASP A 95 9.83 -2.85 6.65
N LEU A 96 10.96 -2.89 5.94
CA LEU A 96 11.19 -3.86 4.87
C LEU A 96 11.58 -5.20 5.50
N SER A 97 10.74 -6.22 5.34
CA SER A 97 11.10 -7.58 5.74
C SER A 97 11.81 -8.30 4.60
N SER A 98 12.75 -9.20 4.94
CA SER A 98 13.47 -10.03 3.97
C SER A 98 12.58 -10.99 3.17
N LYS A 99 11.29 -11.12 3.51
CA LYS A 99 10.33 -12.08 2.93
C LYS A 99 9.43 -11.47 1.84
N ARG A 100 9.92 -10.52 1.03
CA ARG A 100 9.12 -9.81 0.00
C ARG A 100 7.83 -9.18 0.57
N ARG A 101 7.88 -8.69 1.80
CA ARG A 101 6.76 -7.99 2.44
C ARG A 101 7.28 -6.76 3.15
N ILE A 102 6.52 -5.69 3.11
CA ILE A 102 6.75 -4.50 3.91
C ILE A 102 5.64 -4.36 4.94
N LYS A 103 5.97 -3.75 6.08
CA LYS A 103 4.99 -3.40 7.11
C LYS A 103 5.00 -1.90 7.30
N LEU A 104 3.87 -1.27 7.02
CA LEU A 104 3.60 0.11 7.39
C LEU A 104 3.08 0.11 8.83
N ARG A 105 3.75 0.80 9.73
CA ARG A 105 3.40 0.89 11.14
C ARG A 105 3.06 2.32 11.51
N ALA A 106 1.91 2.50 12.14
CA ALA A 106 1.55 3.75 12.78
C ALA A 106 1.95 3.67 14.25
N LEU A 107 2.84 4.56 14.68
CA LEU A 107 3.37 4.63 16.03
C LEU A 107 2.92 5.94 16.70
N LYS A 108 2.67 5.90 18.00
CA LYS A 108 2.41 7.08 18.80
C LYS A 108 3.73 7.81 19.07
N ALA A 109 3.82 9.07 18.64
CA ALA A 109 5.01 9.90 18.82
C ALA A 109 5.24 10.25 20.30
N HIS A 110 4.17 10.48 21.07
CA HIS A 110 4.25 10.94 22.46
C HIS A 110 3.33 10.13 23.39
N ALA A 111 3.89 9.57 24.45
CA ALA A 111 3.15 8.71 25.39
C ALA A 111 2.02 9.43 26.16
N ARG A 112 2.01 10.77 26.22
CA ARG A 112 1.23 11.55 27.20
C ARG A 112 -0.21 11.92 26.81
N GLY A 113 -0.67 11.65 25.59
CA GLY A 113 -2.05 11.96 25.17
C GLY A 113 -3.04 10.82 25.41
N GLY A 114 -4.21 11.09 25.96
CA GLY A 114 -5.34 10.14 26.00
C GLY A 114 -6.10 10.01 24.68
N SER A 115 -5.50 10.41 23.55
CA SER A 115 -6.15 10.42 22.24
C SER A 115 -6.59 8.99 21.84
N PRO A 116 -7.81 8.83 21.31
CA PRO A 116 -8.28 7.54 20.83
C PRO A 116 -7.34 7.04 19.72
N ARG A 117 -7.04 5.74 19.74
CA ARG A 117 -6.16 5.13 18.73
C ARG A 117 -6.79 5.28 17.34
N PRO A 118 -6.12 5.91 16.37
CA PRO A 118 -6.64 5.97 15.02
C PRO A 118 -6.66 4.56 14.41
N THR A 119 -7.81 4.13 13.90
CA THR A 119 -7.97 2.88 13.13
C THR A 119 -7.67 3.07 11.64
N SER A 120 -7.45 4.31 11.22
CA SER A 120 -7.13 4.71 9.86
C SER A 120 -6.36 6.03 9.85
N LEU A 121 -5.49 6.22 8.86
CA LEU A 121 -4.80 7.50 8.62
C LEU A 121 -5.32 8.15 7.34
N ARG A 122 -5.23 9.48 7.27
CA ARG A 122 -5.50 10.21 6.03
C ARG A 122 -4.42 9.90 5.01
N VAL A 123 -4.79 9.89 3.75
CA VAL A 123 -3.85 9.69 2.64
C VAL A 123 -4.17 10.60 1.46
N ASP A 124 -3.15 10.99 0.72
CA ASP A 124 -3.31 11.45 -0.66
C ASP A 124 -3.46 10.22 -1.55
N VAL A 125 -4.70 9.88 -1.91
CA VAL A 125 -4.95 8.65 -2.67
C VAL A 125 -4.38 8.71 -4.08
N GLN A 126 -4.30 9.90 -4.69
CA GLN A 126 -3.73 10.11 -6.02
C GLN A 126 -2.22 9.87 -6.03
N ALA A 127 -1.53 10.26 -4.96
CA ALA A 127 -0.11 9.96 -4.78
C ALA A 127 0.12 8.51 -4.32
N LEU A 128 -0.82 7.91 -3.58
CA LEU A 128 -0.69 6.58 -3.02
C LEU A 128 -0.85 5.47 -4.06
N ILE A 129 -1.91 5.53 -4.87
CA ILE A 129 -2.31 4.44 -5.76
C ILE A 129 -1.80 4.73 -7.17
N SER A 130 -0.97 3.85 -7.71
CA SER A 130 -0.50 3.96 -9.10
C SER A 130 -1.35 3.16 -10.08
N LYS A 131 -1.92 2.03 -9.63
CA LYS A 131 -2.69 1.09 -10.46
C LYS A 131 -3.60 0.23 -9.59
N VAL A 132 -4.72 -0.24 -10.15
CA VAL A 132 -5.59 -1.24 -9.53
C VAL A 132 -5.62 -2.50 -10.40
N LEU A 133 -5.44 -3.66 -9.77
CA LEU A 133 -5.49 -4.95 -10.44
C LEU A 133 -6.75 -5.71 -10.05
N VAL A 134 -7.44 -6.27 -11.02
CA VAL A 134 -8.63 -7.09 -10.86
C VAL A 134 -8.36 -8.46 -11.49
N PRO A 135 -8.76 -9.57 -10.86
CA PRO A 135 -8.50 -10.89 -11.40
C PRO A 135 -9.18 -11.15 -12.74
N ALA A 136 -8.51 -11.84 -13.65
CA ALA A 136 -9.04 -12.25 -14.94
C ALA A 136 -10.33 -13.07 -14.81
N GLN A 137 -10.40 -13.93 -13.79
CA GLN A 137 -11.55 -14.75 -13.46
C GLN A 137 -12.72 -13.99 -12.82
N ALA A 138 -12.56 -12.71 -12.46
CA ALA A 138 -13.65 -11.93 -11.91
C ALA A 138 -14.79 -11.77 -12.94
N PRO A 139 -16.07 -11.92 -12.55
CA PRO A 139 -17.20 -11.60 -13.42
C PRO A 139 -17.08 -10.20 -14.04
N ALA A 140 -17.47 -10.07 -15.32
CA ALA A 140 -17.33 -8.81 -16.07
C ALA A 140 -18.00 -7.61 -15.36
N HIS A 141 -19.18 -7.83 -14.77
CA HIS A 141 -19.88 -6.78 -14.02
C HIS A 141 -19.08 -6.29 -12.80
N LEU A 142 -18.34 -7.17 -12.10
CA LEU A 142 -17.50 -6.75 -10.97
C LEU A 142 -16.31 -5.91 -11.45
N PHE A 143 -15.70 -6.29 -12.59
CA PHE A 143 -14.62 -5.50 -13.19
C PHE A 143 -15.12 -4.09 -13.55
N GLU A 144 -16.27 -3.98 -14.22
CA GLU A 144 -16.84 -2.68 -14.58
C GLU A 144 -17.19 -1.84 -13.35
N ILE A 145 -17.72 -2.44 -12.28
CA ILE A 145 -17.99 -1.73 -11.02
C ILE A 145 -16.68 -1.19 -10.42
N VAL A 146 -15.64 -2.02 -10.28
CA VAL A 146 -14.35 -1.60 -9.73
C VAL A 146 -13.75 -0.49 -10.59
N LYS A 147 -13.74 -0.68 -11.91
CA LYS A 147 -13.23 0.30 -12.87
C LYS A 147 -13.98 1.63 -12.75
N HIS A 148 -15.31 1.60 -12.73
CA HIS A 148 -16.12 2.80 -12.61
C HIS A 148 -15.83 3.54 -11.30
N VAL A 149 -15.81 2.84 -10.16
CA VAL A 149 -15.53 3.43 -8.86
C VAL A 149 -14.14 4.05 -8.81
N VAL A 150 -13.12 3.34 -9.28
CA VAL A 150 -11.73 3.84 -9.31
C VAL A 150 -11.62 5.06 -10.24
N VAL A 151 -12.06 4.94 -11.50
CA VAL A 151 -11.91 6.01 -12.50
C VAL A 151 -12.74 7.26 -12.14
N SER A 152 -13.84 7.10 -11.41
CA SER A 152 -14.63 8.23 -10.93
C SER A 152 -13.93 9.10 -9.88
N ARG A 153 -12.90 8.56 -9.20
CA ARG A 153 -12.18 9.21 -8.10
C ARG A 153 -10.69 9.41 -8.39
N LEU A 154 -10.09 8.54 -9.21
CA LEU A 154 -8.66 8.50 -9.52
C LEU A 154 -8.45 8.27 -11.00
N TRP A 155 -7.49 8.99 -11.57
CA TRP A 155 -7.11 8.83 -12.98
C TRP A 155 -5.97 7.81 -13.11
N VAL A 156 -6.23 6.57 -12.69
CA VAL A 156 -5.26 5.48 -12.67
C VAL A 156 -5.73 4.29 -13.50
N GLU A 157 -4.78 3.48 -13.95
CA GLU A 157 -5.09 2.27 -14.71
C GLU A 157 -5.81 1.23 -13.83
N VAL A 158 -6.87 0.62 -14.37
CA VAL A 158 -7.53 -0.55 -13.79
C VAL A 158 -7.35 -1.71 -14.75
N ALA A 159 -6.44 -2.63 -14.41
CA ALA A 159 -6.06 -3.75 -15.27
C ALA A 159 -6.71 -5.05 -14.82
N ARG A 160 -7.00 -5.89 -15.81
CA ARG A 160 -7.47 -7.25 -15.62
C ARG A 160 -6.28 -8.19 -15.85
N VAL A 161 -5.96 -9.01 -14.86
CA VAL A 161 -4.70 -9.79 -14.80
C VAL A 161 -4.93 -11.24 -14.40
#